data_AF-A0A9D4M628-F1
#
_entry.id   AF-A0A9D4M628-F1
#
_cell.length_a   1.000
_cell.length_b   1.000
_cell.length_c   1.000
_cell.angle_alpha   90.00
_cell.angle_beta   90.00
_cell.angle_gamma   90.00
#
_symmetry.space_group_name_H-M   'P 1'
#
loop_
_entity.id
_entity.type
_entity.pdbx_description
1 polymer ?
#
loop_
_entity_poly.entity_id
_entity_poly.type
_entity_poly.pdbx_seq_one_letter_code
_entity_poly.pdbx_strand_id
1 'polypeptide(L)'
;MAECENEACPNRFFHLRCVGLTDDSLPETWFCSAACRQQGDESTNCVCKKKRTDIPMVECCNILCQRGIWLHMDCVKLQSLPTEAELWFCCCSCKTTGVVRSQTRDMSYRHSKALLFQILGDMIRHDAVKENDGPGMLMYWKCDLPWLYANHHPKYVTLGHRLIAGQYMLRYDGINCNV
;
A
#
# COMPACT_ATOMS: atom_id res chain seq x y z
N MET A 1 -16.13 -21.44 -18.13
CA MET A 1 -16.75 -20.24 -18.76
C MET A 1 -15.62 -19.37 -19.29
N ALA A 2 -15.77 -18.76 -20.46
CA ALA A 2 -14.79 -17.82 -20.99
C ALA A 2 -15.13 -16.41 -20.50
N GLU A 3 -14.15 -15.72 -19.93
CA GLU A 3 -14.25 -14.31 -19.54
C GLU A 3 -13.63 -13.42 -20.61
N CYS A 4 -14.35 -12.39 -21.05
CA CYS A 4 -13.80 -11.41 -21.97
C CYS A 4 -12.90 -10.43 -21.20
N GLU A 5 -11.67 -10.24 -21.68
CA GLU A 5 -10.66 -9.37 -21.06
C GLU A 5 -11.00 -7.87 -21.15
N ASN A 6 -11.99 -7.49 -21.97
CA ASN A 6 -12.49 -6.12 -22.01
C ASN A 6 -13.43 -5.88 -20.83
N GLU A 7 -12.98 -5.14 -19.82
CA GLU A 7 -13.77 -4.79 -18.62
C GLU A 7 -15.07 -4.03 -18.95
N ALA A 8 -15.10 -3.31 -20.07
CA ALA A 8 -16.28 -2.58 -20.53
C ALA A 8 -17.24 -3.44 -21.39
N CYS A 9 -16.97 -4.75 -21.55
CA CYS A 9 -17.82 -5.62 -22.33
C CYS A 9 -19.20 -5.78 -21.67
N PRO A 10 -20.32 -5.53 -22.38
CA PRO A 10 -21.66 -5.66 -21.82
C PRO A 10 -21.97 -7.09 -21.33
N ASN A 11 -21.39 -8.08 -21.98
CA ASN A 11 -21.50 -9.49 -21.62
C ASN A 11 -20.10 -9.99 -21.30
N ARG A 12 -19.78 -10.11 -20.00
CA ARG A 12 -18.42 -10.44 -19.56
C ARG A 12 -18.12 -11.94 -19.57
N PHE A 13 -19.14 -12.76 -19.30
CA PHE A 13 -18.99 -14.21 -19.18
C PHE A 13 -19.77 -14.94 -20.27
N PHE A 14 -19.12 -15.91 -20.91
CA PHE A 14 -19.70 -16.72 -21.96
C PHE A 14 -19.54 -18.20 -21.64
N HIS A 15 -20.56 -18.99 -21.94
CA HIS A 15 -20.40 -20.44 -21.94
C HIS A 15 -19.41 -20.84 -23.03
N LEU A 16 -18.45 -21.71 -22.71
CA LEU A 16 -17.40 -22.15 -23.64
C LEU A 16 -17.99 -22.68 -24.95
N ARG A 17 -19.05 -23.50 -24.84
CA ARG A 17 -19.79 -24.03 -25.99
C ARG A 17 -20.44 -22.95 -26.86
N CYS A 18 -20.90 -21.84 -26.28
CA CYS A 18 -21.52 -20.75 -27.04
C CYS A 18 -20.50 -19.94 -27.85
N VAL A 19 -19.22 -20.00 -27.47
CA VAL A 19 -18.12 -19.29 -28.16
C VAL A 19 -17.17 -20.23 -28.90
N GLY A 20 -17.57 -21.50 -29.06
CA GLY A 20 -16.80 -22.50 -29.80
C GLY A 20 -15.50 -22.92 -29.10
N LEU A 21 -15.40 -22.73 -27.78
CA LEU A 21 -14.25 -23.12 -26.98
C LEU A 21 -14.55 -24.36 -26.13
N THR A 22 -13.47 -24.99 -25.69
CA THR A 22 -13.42 -26.06 -24.68
C THR A 22 -12.44 -25.66 -23.59
N ASP A 23 -12.47 -26.33 -22.43
CA ASP A 23 -11.52 -26.03 -21.34
C ASP A 23 -10.05 -26.16 -21.80
N ASP A 24 -9.75 -27.13 -22.66
CA ASP A 24 -8.39 -27.34 -23.20
C ASP A 24 -7.97 -26.32 -24.27
N SER A 25 -8.89 -25.51 -24.78
CA SER A 25 -8.63 -24.52 -25.84
C SER A 25 -8.79 -23.08 -25.36
N LEU A 26 -8.92 -22.86 -24.05
CA LEU A 26 -9.03 -21.52 -23.48
C LEU A 26 -7.66 -20.81 -23.54
N PRO A 27 -7.52 -19.72 -24.33
CA PRO A 27 -6.28 -18.95 -24.34
C PRO A 27 -6.10 -18.16 -23.05
N GLU A 28 -4.86 -17.80 -22.73
CA GLU A 28 -4.54 -16.94 -21.58
C GLU A 28 -5.19 -15.55 -21.69
N THR A 29 -5.45 -15.06 -22.92
CA THR A 29 -6.18 -13.80 -23.17
C THR A 29 -7.38 -13.99 -24.12
N TRP A 30 -8.58 -13.92 -23.53
CA TRP A 30 -9.93 -14.07 -24.09
C TRP A 30 -10.59 -12.79 -24.65
N PHE A 31 -11.01 -12.67 -25.92
CA PHE A 31 -11.94 -11.61 -26.34
C PHE A 31 -13.15 -12.14 -27.11
N CYS A 32 -14.36 -11.72 -26.73
CA CYS A 32 -15.60 -12.18 -27.36
C CYS A 32 -15.80 -11.70 -28.80
N SER A 33 -15.11 -10.62 -29.19
CA SER A 33 -15.17 -10.04 -30.54
C SER A 33 -13.93 -9.20 -30.84
N ALA A 34 -13.66 -8.96 -32.12
CA ALA A 34 -12.61 -8.05 -32.56
C ALA A 34 -12.82 -6.61 -32.04
N ALA A 35 -14.07 -6.19 -31.85
CA ALA A 35 -14.40 -4.90 -31.26
C ALA A 35 -13.98 -4.84 -29.78
N CYS A 36 -14.27 -5.88 -28.99
CA CYS A 36 -13.81 -5.94 -27.59
C CYS A 36 -12.29 -6.03 -27.47
N ARG A 37 -11.63 -6.70 -28.42
CA ARG A 37 -10.15 -6.69 -28.49
C ARG A 37 -9.57 -5.30 -28.74
N GLN A 38 -10.27 -4.47 -29.51
CA GLN A 38 -9.85 -3.09 -29.81
C GLN A 38 -10.24 -2.10 -28.71
N GLN A 39 -11.31 -2.38 -27.96
CA GLN A 39 -11.83 -1.53 -26.89
C GLN A 39 -11.24 -1.85 -25.50
N GLY A 40 -10.69 -3.05 -25.31
CA GLY A 40 -10.30 -3.60 -24.01
C GLY A 40 -9.08 -2.97 -23.32
N ASP A 41 -8.71 -1.73 -23.65
CA ASP A 41 -7.69 -1.01 -22.90
C ASP A 41 -7.84 0.50 -23.19
N GLU A 42 -8.87 1.12 -22.60
CA GLU A 42 -8.93 2.58 -22.43
C GLU A 42 -7.92 3.02 -21.35
N SER A 43 -6.64 2.69 -21.50
CA SER A 43 -5.60 3.40 -20.78
C SER A 43 -5.54 4.83 -21.34
N THR A 44 -6.39 5.71 -20.78
CA THR A 44 -6.41 7.17 -20.92
C THR A 44 -5.16 7.80 -20.28
N ASN A 45 -4.01 7.20 -20.49
CA ASN A 45 -2.80 7.60 -19.79
C ASN A 45 -2.22 8.89 -20.40
N CYS A 46 -2.47 9.15 -21.69
CA CYS A 46 -1.95 10.29 -22.43
C CYS A 46 -3.06 11.28 -22.84
N VAL A 47 -2.70 12.56 -23.04
CA VAL A 47 -3.59 13.64 -23.52
C VAL A 47 -4.32 13.27 -24.82
N CYS A 48 -3.68 12.50 -25.69
CA CYS A 48 -4.26 12.11 -26.97
C CYS A 48 -5.40 11.09 -26.85
N LYS A 49 -5.56 10.45 -25.68
CA LYS A 49 -6.52 9.37 -25.40
C LYS A 49 -6.51 8.23 -26.42
N LYS A 50 -5.39 8.04 -27.12
CA LYS A 50 -5.20 6.99 -28.11
C LYS A 50 -4.15 6.01 -27.62
N LYS A 51 -4.44 4.73 -27.72
CA LYS A 51 -3.43 3.68 -27.51
C LYS A 51 -2.48 3.69 -28.71
N ARG A 52 -1.22 4.05 -28.46
CA ARG A 52 -0.13 4.02 -29.44
C ARG A 52 1.01 3.25 -28.78
N THR A 53 1.27 2.04 -29.28
CA THR A 53 2.33 1.14 -28.77
C THR A 53 3.63 1.28 -29.55
N ASP A 54 3.59 2.01 -30.66
CA ASP A 54 4.69 2.32 -31.57
C ASP A 54 5.61 3.43 -31.04
N ILE A 55 5.12 4.27 -30.12
CA ILE A 55 5.84 5.44 -29.62
C ILE A 55 6.14 5.25 -28.14
N PRO A 56 7.40 5.47 -27.70
CA PRO A 56 7.75 5.41 -26.28
C PRO A 56 6.96 6.44 -25.47
N MET A 57 6.64 6.07 -24.24
CA MET A 57 5.94 6.92 -23.29
C MET A 57 6.89 7.36 -22.18
N VAL A 58 6.64 8.54 -21.64
CA VAL A 58 7.36 9.10 -20.49
C VAL A 58 6.37 9.39 -19.37
N GLU A 59 6.73 9.04 -18.15
CA GLU A 59 5.92 9.31 -16.96
C GLU A 59 6.16 10.76 -16.48
N CYS A 60 5.09 11.53 -16.28
CA CYS A 60 5.20 12.80 -15.59
C CYS A 60 5.37 12.57 -14.08
N CYS A 61 6.39 13.15 -13.46
CA CYS A 61 6.64 12.97 -12.03
C CYS A 61 5.53 13.51 -11.10
N ASN A 62 4.58 14.31 -11.61
CA ASN A 62 3.42 14.76 -10.84
C ASN A 62 2.28 13.74 -10.94
N ILE A 63 2.00 13.02 -9.84
CA ILE A 63 0.93 12.00 -9.83
C ILE A 63 -0.48 12.57 -10.02
N LEU A 64 -0.66 13.86 -9.79
CA LEU A 64 -1.94 14.56 -9.97
C LEU A 64 -2.03 15.27 -11.33
N CYS A 65 -1.20 14.86 -12.29
CA CYS A 65 -1.21 15.43 -13.63
C CYS A 65 -2.55 15.16 -14.32
N GLN A 66 -3.37 16.21 -14.48
CA GLN A 66 -4.66 16.13 -15.19
C GLN A 66 -4.51 15.80 -16.68
N ARG A 67 -3.31 15.99 -17.25
CA ARG A 67 -2.99 15.64 -18.63
C ARG A 67 -2.73 14.14 -18.82
N GLY A 68 -2.65 13.39 -17.72
CA GLY A 68 -2.32 11.98 -17.71
C GLY A 68 -0.91 11.71 -17.17
N ILE A 69 -0.74 10.52 -16.60
CA ILE A 69 0.48 10.10 -15.91
C ILE A 69 1.54 9.65 -16.92
N TRP A 70 1.16 8.93 -17.98
CA TRP A 70 2.07 8.48 -19.03
C TRP A 70 1.76 9.15 -20.37
N LEU A 71 2.73 9.85 -20.94
CA LEU A 71 2.55 10.67 -22.13
C LEU A 71 3.42 10.15 -23.26
N HIS A 72 2.86 10.00 -24.47
CA HIS A 72 3.69 9.72 -25.65
C HIS A 72 4.67 10.86 -25.86
N MET A 73 5.92 10.53 -26.18
CA MET A 73 6.96 11.53 -26.42
C MET A 73 6.56 12.57 -27.46
N ASP A 74 5.93 12.13 -28.56
CA ASP A 74 5.40 13.03 -29.60
C ASP A 74 4.34 13.99 -29.08
N CYS A 75 3.47 13.52 -28.17
CA CYS A 75 2.38 14.33 -27.61
C CYS A 75 2.90 15.44 -26.69
N VAL A 76 4.13 15.29 -26.17
CA VAL A 76 4.82 16.29 -25.34
C VAL A 76 6.04 16.90 -26.03
N LYS A 77 6.25 16.59 -27.32
CA LYS A 77 7.34 17.10 -28.17
C LYS A 77 8.73 16.88 -27.58
N LEU A 78 8.94 15.73 -26.94
CA LEU A 78 10.26 15.30 -26.48
C LEU A 78 11.01 14.60 -27.63
N GLN A 79 12.30 14.88 -27.77
CA GLN A 79 13.17 14.27 -28.76
C GLN A 79 13.96 13.08 -28.20
N SER A 80 14.19 13.03 -26.89
CA SER A 80 14.90 11.95 -26.20
C SER A 80 14.25 11.65 -24.84
N LEU A 81 14.41 10.40 -24.39
CA LEU A 81 13.95 9.99 -23.06
C LEU A 81 14.78 10.74 -22.00
N PRO A 82 14.14 11.34 -20.98
CA PRO A 82 14.86 11.87 -19.83
C PRO A 82 15.58 10.74 -19.10
N THR A 83 16.81 11.00 -18.65
CA THR A 83 17.61 10.07 -17.85
C THR A 83 16.92 9.81 -16.51
N GLU A 84 17.02 8.58 -15.98
CA GLU A 84 16.37 8.16 -14.72
C GLU A 84 16.76 9.03 -13.50
N ALA A 85 17.88 9.75 -13.60
CA ALA A 85 18.37 10.66 -12.56
C ALA A 85 17.63 12.02 -12.50
N GLU A 86 16.88 12.40 -13.53
CA GLU A 86 16.26 13.73 -13.62
C GLU A 86 14.73 13.66 -13.51
N LEU A 87 14.16 14.44 -12.59
CA LEU A 87 12.71 14.58 -12.45
C LEU A 87 12.14 15.32 -13.67
N TRP A 88 11.35 14.61 -14.47
CA TRP A 88 10.70 15.17 -15.65
C TRP A 88 9.22 15.54 -15.41
N PHE A 89 8.83 16.72 -15.89
CA PHE A 89 7.46 17.23 -15.80
C PHE A 89 6.96 17.68 -17.17
N CYS A 90 5.70 17.37 -17.48
CA CYS A 90 5.12 17.70 -18.79
C CYS A 90 4.83 19.20 -19.00
N CYS A 91 4.80 19.99 -17.92
CA CYS A 91 4.58 21.44 -17.96
C CYS A 91 5.04 22.13 -16.67
N CYS A 92 5.18 23.46 -16.72
CA CYS A 92 5.55 24.30 -15.57
C CYS A 92 4.58 24.20 -14.39
N SER A 93 3.28 24.03 -14.67
CA SER A 93 2.26 23.83 -13.61
C SER A 93 2.54 22.53 -12.85
N CYS A 94 2.84 21.43 -13.55
CA CYS A 94 3.18 20.16 -12.89
C CYS A 94 4.49 20.22 -12.09
N LYS A 95 5.43 21.10 -12.48
CA LYS A 95 6.66 21.32 -11.73
C LYS A 95 6.42 22.09 -10.43
N THR A 96 5.49 23.04 -10.43
CA THR A 96 5.20 23.91 -9.27
C THR A 96 4.21 23.29 -8.29
N THR A 97 3.21 22.55 -8.79
CA THR A 97 2.22 21.84 -7.97
C THR A 97 2.58 20.36 -7.77
N GLY A 98 3.77 19.95 -8.20
CA GLY A 98 4.14 18.55 -8.32
C GLY A 98 4.14 17.84 -6.98
N VAL A 99 3.13 16.99 -6.72
CA VAL A 99 3.25 15.94 -5.72
C VAL A 99 4.10 14.87 -6.37
N VAL A 100 5.42 14.98 -6.16
CA VAL A 100 6.36 14.01 -6.69
C VAL A 100 6.11 12.68 -5.99
N ARG A 101 5.95 11.62 -6.79
CA ARG A 101 6.05 10.25 -6.28
C ARG A 101 7.47 10.13 -5.72
N SER A 102 7.61 10.22 -4.39
CA SER A 102 8.86 9.84 -3.74
C SER A 102 9.17 8.43 -4.23
N GLN A 103 10.27 8.28 -4.98
CA GLN A 103 10.84 6.99 -5.38
C GLN A 103 11.17 6.10 -4.17
N THR A 104 10.93 6.59 -2.94
CA THR A 104 11.31 6.01 -1.66
C THR A 104 10.12 5.78 -0.73
N ARG A 105 8.94 5.42 -1.27
CA ARG A 105 7.93 4.69 -0.50
C ARG A 105 7.95 3.22 -0.88
N ASP A 106 9.05 2.56 -0.57
CA ASP A 106 9.11 1.10 -0.59
C ASP A 106 8.14 0.57 0.48
N MET A 107 6.91 0.30 0.04
CA MET A 107 5.86 -0.24 0.87
C MET A 107 6.25 -1.63 1.39
N SER A 108 7.04 -2.38 0.62
CA SER A 108 7.58 -3.68 1.02
C SER A 108 8.57 -3.53 2.18
N TYR A 109 9.48 -2.56 2.12
CA TYR A 109 10.39 -2.24 3.24
C TYR A 109 9.64 -1.75 4.48
N ARG A 110 8.65 -0.86 4.32
CA ARG A 110 7.85 -0.37 5.46
C ARG A 110 7.04 -1.50 6.11
N HIS A 111 6.44 -2.36 5.29
CA HIS A 111 5.66 -3.49 5.75
C HIS A 111 6.54 -4.52 6.44
N SER A 112 7.68 -4.90 5.84
CA SER A 112 8.62 -5.86 6.44
C SER A 112 9.23 -5.33 7.74
N LYS A 113 9.55 -4.03 7.80
CA LYS A 113 10.00 -3.36 9.03
C LYS A 113 8.92 -3.39 10.11
N ALA A 114 7.68 -3.06 9.78
CA ALA A 114 6.57 -3.08 10.74
C ALA A 114 6.33 -4.49 11.29
N LEU A 115 6.30 -5.50 10.41
CA LEU A 115 6.18 -6.91 10.79
C LEU A 115 7.32 -7.36 11.70
N LEU A 116 8.56 -6.99 11.37
CA LEU A 116 9.72 -7.33 12.19
C LEU A 116 9.57 -6.79 13.62
N PHE A 117 9.22 -5.50 13.77
CA PHE A 117 9.02 -4.90 15.08
C PHE A 117 7.85 -5.52 15.84
N GLN A 118 6.75 -5.86 15.16
CA GLN A 118 5.62 -6.53 15.77
C GLN A 118 6.00 -7.93 16.28
N ILE A 119 6.62 -8.76 15.44
CA ILE A 119 7.01 -10.13 15.79
C ILE A 119 8.04 -10.13 16.92
N LEU A 120 9.08 -9.29 16.83
CA LEU A 120 10.07 -9.17 17.91
C LEU A 120 9.41 -8.69 19.21
N GLY A 121 8.49 -7.73 19.13
CA GLY A 121 7.71 -7.27 20.28
C GLY A 121 6.92 -8.40 20.93
N ASP A 122 6.20 -9.19 20.14
CA ASP A 122 5.40 -10.33 20.63
C ASP A 122 6.30 -11.41 21.25
N MET A 123 7.44 -11.72 20.62
CA MET A 123 8.40 -12.70 21.15
C MET A 123 8.91 -12.31 22.54
N ILE A 124 9.37 -11.06 22.72
CA ILE A 124 9.93 -10.64 24.02
C ILE A 124 8.82 -10.57 25.09
N ARG A 125 7.58 -10.19 24.71
CA ARG A 125 6.43 -10.23 25.63
C ARG A 125 6.13 -11.66 26.09
N HIS A 126 6.12 -12.61 25.16
CA HIS A 126 5.92 -14.02 25.49
C HIS A 126 7.05 -14.57 26.37
N ASP A 127 8.29 -14.17 26.11
CA ASP A 127 9.46 -14.55 26.90
C ASP A 127 9.33 -14.03 28.34
N ALA A 128 9.00 -12.74 28.52
CA ALA A 128 8.77 -12.16 29.84
C ALA A 128 7.67 -12.89 30.63
N VAL A 129 6.61 -13.36 29.97
CA VAL A 129 5.57 -14.17 30.63
C VAL A 129 6.09 -15.55 31.01
N LYS A 130 6.86 -16.21 30.13
CA LYS A 130 7.42 -17.54 30.38
C LYS A 130 8.41 -17.54 31.54
N GLU A 131 9.29 -16.55 31.55
CA GLU A 131 10.32 -16.37 32.58
C GLU A 131 9.76 -15.70 33.86
N ASN A 132 8.47 -15.36 33.88
CA ASN A 132 7.81 -14.66 34.98
C ASN A 132 8.52 -13.33 35.35
N ASP A 133 9.00 -12.60 34.34
CA ASP A 133 9.64 -11.29 34.45
C ASP A 133 8.57 -10.19 34.61
N GLY A 134 8.13 -9.99 35.84
CA GLY A 134 7.18 -8.93 36.21
C GLY A 134 7.59 -7.52 35.75
N PRO A 135 8.85 -7.08 35.96
CA PRO A 135 9.35 -5.82 35.41
C PRO A 135 9.21 -5.68 33.89
N GLY A 136 9.58 -6.70 33.12
CA GLY A 136 9.41 -6.72 31.67
C GLY A 136 7.93 -6.61 31.27
N MET A 137 7.06 -7.42 31.89
CA MET A 137 5.62 -7.36 31.68
C MET A 137 5.04 -5.96 31.94
N LEU A 138 5.43 -5.31 33.03
CA LEU A 138 4.98 -3.96 33.38
C LEU A 138 5.47 -2.88 32.39
N MET A 139 6.66 -3.05 31.82
CA MET A 139 7.16 -2.15 30.78
C MET A 139 6.27 -2.18 29.53
N TYR A 140 5.79 -3.36 29.11
CA TYR A 140 4.86 -3.45 27.97
C TYR A 140 3.52 -2.78 28.26
N TRP A 141 2.97 -2.95 29.46
CA TRP A 141 1.77 -2.23 29.87
C TRP A 141 1.93 -0.71 29.79
N LYS A 142 3.11 -0.17 30.13
CA LYS A 142 3.41 1.27 29.98
C LYS A 142 3.42 1.69 28.51
N CYS A 143 4.03 0.90 27.63
CA CYS A 143 4.09 1.17 26.19
C CYS A 143 2.71 1.08 25.51
N ASP A 144 1.84 0.18 25.96
CA ASP A 144 0.54 -0.07 25.33
C ASP A 144 -0.55 0.93 25.75
N LEU A 145 -0.40 1.57 26.92
CA LEU A 145 -1.39 2.53 27.44
C LEU A 145 -1.76 3.66 26.47
N PRO A 146 -0.80 4.37 25.83
CA PRO A 146 -1.12 5.40 24.83
C PRO A 146 -1.93 4.85 23.64
N TRP A 147 -1.59 3.65 23.17
CA TRP A 147 -2.31 3.01 22.07
C TRP A 147 -3.73 2.63 22.47
N LEU A 148 -3.92 2.07 23.68
CA LEU A 148 -5.24 1.73 24.23
C LEU A 148 -6.13 2.97 24.41
N TYR A 149 -5.53 4.09 24.82
CA TYR A 149 -6.23 5.36 24.94
C TYR A 149 -6.66 5.90 23.57
N ALA A 150 -5.74 5.91 22.60
CA ALA A 150 -6.00 6.39 21.24
C ALA A 150 -7.08 5.57 20.51
N ASN A 151 -7.20 4.27 20.81
CA ASN A 151 -8.20 3.37 20.21
C ASN A 151 -9.48 3.21 21.07
N HIS A 152 -9.73 4.11 22.02
CA HIS A 152 -10.94 4.13 22.84
C HIS A 152 -11.22 2.82 23.59
N HIS A 153 -10.20 2.26 24.26
CA HIS A 153 -10.31 1.07 25.11
C HIS A 153 -10.27 1.41 26.62
N PRO A 154 -11.30 2.08 27.19
CA PRO A 154 -11.25 2.69 28.52
C PRO A 154 -11.08 1.69 29.68
N LYS A 155 -11.63 0.48 29.53
CA LYS A 155 -11.47 -0.60 30.51
C LYS A 155 -9.99 -0.96 30.72
N TYR A 156 -9.26 -1.18 29.63
CA TYR A 156 -7.85 -1.57 29.68
C TYR A 156 -6.95 -0.42 30.10
N VAL A 157 -7.29 0.82 29.73
CA VAL A 157 -6.59 2.02 30.23
C VAL A 157 -6.72 2.12 31.75
N THR A 158 -7.92 1.94 32.30
CA THR A 158 -8.14 2.01 33.76
C THR A 158 -7.40 0.90 34.50
N LEU A 159 -7.43 -0.33 33.97
CA LEU A 159 -6.71 -1.47 34.56
C LEU A 159 -5.20 -1.29 34.49
N GLY A 160 -4.66 -0.90 33.33
CA GLY A 160 -3.23 -0.66 33.14
C GLY A 160 -2.72 0.47 34.02
N HIS A 161 -3.47 1.57 34.11
CA HIS A 161 -3.11 2.69 35.00
C HIS A 161 -3.09 2.26 36.48
N ARG A 162 -4.07 1.47 36.94
CA ARG A 162 -4.07 0.93 38.32
C ARG A 162 -2.88 0.00 38.57
N LEU A 163 -2.60 -0.89 37.63
CA LEU A 163 -1.47 -1.82 37.71
C LEU A 163 -0.13 -1.07 37.84
N ILE A 164 0.07 -0.04 37.02
CA ILE A 164 1.30 0.76 37.04
C ILE A 164 1.37 1.66 38.28
N ALA A 165 0.29 2.33 38.66
CA ALA A 165 0.25 3.18 39.85
C ALA A 165 0.49 2.39 41.15
N GLY A 166 -0.01 1.15 41.24
CA GLY A 166 0.23 0.26 42.37
C GLY A 166 1.72 -0.04 42.59
N GLN A 167 2.53 -0.09 41.52
CA GLN A 167 3.98 -0.24 41.62
C GLN A 167 4.65 0.94 42.34
N TYR A 168 4.15 2.17 42.14
CA TYR A 168 4.71 3.37 42.75
C TYR A 168 4.33 3.50 44.23
N MET A 169 3.16 3.01 44.63
CA MET A 169 2.75 3.00 46.04
C MET A 169 3.57 1.98 46.87
N LEU A 170 3.77 0.76 46.36
CA LEU A 170 4.60 -0.25 47.03
C LEU A 170 6.08 0.15 47.17
N ARG A 171 6.60 1.03 46.29
CA ARG A 171 7.96 1.57 46.41
C ARG A 171 8.06 2.72 47.40
N TYR A 172 6.96 3.45 47.66
CA TYR A 172 6.94 4.54 48.63
C TYR A 172 6.88 4.02 50.07
N ASP A 173 6.20 2.89 50.30
CA ASP A 173 6.14 2.22 51.60
C ASP A 173 7.42 1.41 51.94
N GLY A 174 8.39 1.37 51.02
CA GLY A 174 9.70 0.71 51.20
C GLY A 174 10.80 1.58 51.80
N ILE A 175 10.51 2.83 52.18
CA ILE A 175 11.43 3.67 52.98
C ILE A 175 11.04 3.56 54.45
N ASN A 176 11.36 2.43 55.07
CA ASN A 176 11.76 2.23 56.47
C ASN A 176 11.37 0.84 56.95
N CYS A 177 12.36 -0.04 57.07
CA CYS A 177 12.52 -0.94 58.21
C CYS A 177 13.95 -1.49 58.19
N ASN A 178 14.90 -0.65 58.59
CA ASN A 178 16.07 -1.12 59.34
C ASN A 178 15.69 -1.07 60.82
N VAL A 179 15.23 -2.19 61.37
CA VAL A 179 15.47 -2.65 62.76
C VAL A 179 15.48 -4.17 62.72
#